data_AF-A0A836TNE9-F1
#
_entry.id   AF-A0A836TNE9-F1
#
_cell.length_a   1.000
_cell.length_b   1.000
_cell.length_c   1.000
_cell.angle_alpha   90.00
_cell.angle_beta   90.00
_cell.angle_gamma   90.00
#
_symmetry.space_group_name_H-M   'P 1'
#
loop_
_entity.id
_entity.type
_entity.pdbx_description
1 polymer ?
#
loop_
_entity_poly.entity_id
_entity_poly.type
_entity_poly.pdbx_seq_one_letter_code
_entity_poly.pdbx_strand_id
1 'polypeptide(L)'
;METIPAGVYKNQANEGPVKSVGGWVGIGSNMDMDATLVYNMTKAFWDNIAEIHRTAEWMKVITLKTALNEMNIPLHAGAYRYYKEVGVKIPDALIPPEAK
;
A
#
# COMPACT_ATOMS: atom_id res chain seq x y z
N MET A 1 -7.12 16.28 -5.23
CA MET A 1 -8.44 15.95 -5.82
C MET A 1 -8.20 15.09 -7.03
N GLU A 2 -8.82 13.93 -7.06
CA GLU A 2 -8.72 12.97 -8.16
C GLU A 2 -9.80 13.22 -9.20
N THR A 3 -9.54 12.77 -10.43
CA THR A 3 -10.52 12.83 -11.51
C THR A 3 -11.08 11.44 -11.75
N ILE A 4 -12.38 11.27 -11.56
CA ILE A 4 -13.09 10.06 -11.95
C ILE A 4 -13.57 10.28 -13.40
N PRO A 5 -13.07 9.53 -14.39
CA PRO A 5 -13.48 9.68 -15.79
C PRO A 5 -14.97 9.39 -16.01
N ALA A 6 -15.52 9.87 -17.12
CA ALA A 6 -16.84 9.46 -17.55
C ALA A 6 -16.87 7.98 -18.00
N GLY A 7 -18.01 7.31 -17.86
CA GLY A 7 -18.23 5.96 -18.38
C GLY A 7 -17.61 4.81 -17.58
N VAL A 8 -17.14 5.06 -16.35
CA VAL A 8 -16.60 4.02 -15.46
C VAL A 8 -17.70 3.16 -14.82
N TYR A 9 -18.95 3.63 -14.80
CA TYR A 9 -20.11 2.88 -14.31
C TYR A 9 -21.15 2.66 -15.42
N LYS A 10 -21.77 1.46 -15.46
CA LYS A 10 -22.73 1.06 -16.51
C LYS A 10 -23.95 1.99 -16.63
N ASN A 11 -24.43 2.53 -15.50
CA ASN A 11 -25.62 3.39 -15.43
C ASN A 11 -25.24 4.79 -14.94
N GLN A 12 -24.08 5.30 -15.38
CA GLN A 12 -23.57 6.59 -14.93
C GLN A 12 -24.45 7.75 -15.40
N ALA A 13 -24.92 8.59 -14.46
CA ALA A 13 -25.80 9.71 -14.76
C ALA A 13 -25.06 10.97 -15.27
N ASN A 14 -23.81 11.18 -14.85
CA ASN A 14 -23.00 12.32 -15.28
C ASN A 14 -22.28 12.03 -16.61
N GLU A 15 -22.33 12.99 -17.52
CA GLU A 15 -21.76 12.87 -18.88
C GLU A 15 -20.26 13.21 -18.94
N GLY A 16 -19.75 13.95 -17.96
CA GLY A 16 -18.36 14.40 -17.90
C GLY A 16 -17.58 13.85 -16.70
N PRO A 17 -16.25 14.03 -16.67
CA PRO A 17 -15.43 13.64 -15.52
C PRO A 17 -15.82 14.42 -14.26
N VAL A 18 -15.73 13.77 -13.10
CA VAL A 18 -16.02 14.38 -11.79
C VAL A 18 -14.74 14.53 -10.99
N LYS A 19 -14.57 15.70 -10.34
CA LYS A 19 -13.53 15.90 -9.33
C LYS A 19 -14.02 15.40 -7.98
N SER A 20 -13.23 14.56 -7.33
CA SER A 20 -13.54 14.03 -6.01
C SER A 20 -12.30 13.95 -5.13
N VAL A 21 -12.50 13.64 -3.86
CA VAL A 21 -11.43 13.33 -2.91
C VAL A 21 -11.13 11.84 -2.99
N GLY A 22 -9.85 11.50 -3.12
CA GLY A 22 -9.34 10.14 -2.99
C GLY A 22 -8.62 9.96 -1.65
N GLY A 23 -8.49 8.73 -1.20
CA GLY A 23 -7.71 8.36 -0.03
C GLY A 23 -6.79 7.18 -0.33
N TRP A 24 -5.68 7.10 0.39
CA TRP A 24 -4.80 5.94 0.36
C TRP A 24 -5.30 4.90 1.35
N VAL A 25 -5.27 3.64 0.93
CA VAL A 25 -5.61 2.50 1.78
C VAL A 25 -4.31 1.82 2.18
N GLY A 26 -4.09 1.71 3.49
CA GLY A 26 -2.96 1.00 4.08
C GLY A 26 -3.39 -0.27 4.82
N ILE A 27 -2.43 -1.14 5.09
CA ILE A 27 -2.59 -2.31 5.97
C ILE A 27 -1.84 -2.01 7.27
N GLY A 28 -2.57 -2.02 8.39
CA GLY A 28 -2.01 -1.87 9.72
C GLY A 28 -1.85 -3.21 10.43
N SER A 29 -0.83 -3.32 11.27
CA SER A 29 -0.65 -4.42 12.23
C SER A 29 -0.52 -3.85 13.64
N ASN A 30 -0.78 -4.67 14.66
CA ASN A 30 -0.46 -4.30 16.03
C ASN A 30 1.08 -4.29 16.21
N MET A 31 1.59 -3.39 17.06
CA MET A 31 3.03 -3.22 17.31
C MET A 31 3.68 -4.40 18.06
N ASP A 32 2.88 -5.15 18.82
CA ASP A 32 3.34 -6.29 19.62
C ASP A 32 3.28 -7.61 18.85
N MET A 33 2.89 -7.58 17.57
CA MET A 33 2.91 -8.78 16.74
C MET A 33 4.35 -9.27 16.54
N ASP A 34 4.53 -10.59 16.47
CA ASP A 34 5.85 -11.16 16.21
C ASP A 34 6.44 -10.63 14.89
N ALA A 35 7.67 -10.12 14.94
CA ALA A 35 8.32 -9.51 13.79
C ALA A 35 8.58 -10.51 12.67
N THR A 36 8.81 -11.78 13.00
CA THR A 36 9.02 -12.83 11.99
C THR A 36 7.72 -13.15 11.27
N LEU A 37 6.60 -13.22 11.99
CA LEU A 37 5.28 -13.38 11.40
C LEU A 37 4.95 -12.23 10.44
N VAL A 38 5.11 -10.97 10.87
CA VAL A 38 4.81 -9.82 10.01
C VAL A 38 5.72 -9.76 8.79
N TYR A 39 7.01 -10.11 8.94
CA TYR A 39 7.92 -10.25 7.80
C TYR A 39 7.41 -11.29 6.80
N ASN A 40 7.04 -12.49 7.28
CA ASN A 40 6.55 -13.56 6.43
C ASN A 40 5.25 -13.18 5.71
N MET A 41 4.33 -12.49 6.39
CA MET A 41 3.10 -11.97 5.78
C MET A 41 3.40 -10.92 4.69
N THR A 42 4.31 -9.99 4.98
CA THR A 42 4.74 -8.96 4.02
C THR A 42 5.37 -9.61 2.79
N LYS A 43 6.28 -10.57 3.00
CA LYS A 43 6.92 -11.32 1.92
C LYS A 43 5.91 -12.08 1.08
N ALA A 44 5.01 -12.84 1.72
CA ALA A 44 3.98 -13.59 1.02
C ALA A 44 3.06 -12.69 0.17
N PHE A 45 2.71 -11.51 0.67
CA PHE A 45 1.93 -10.52 -0.09
C PHE A 45 2.67 -10.11 -1.38
N TRP A 46 3.95 -9.75 -1.28
CA TRP A 46 4.73 -9.28 -2.43
C TRP A 46 5.12 -10.39 -3.41
N ASP A 47 5.45 -11.59 -2.91
CA ASP A 47 5.73 -12.76 -3.74
C ASP A 47 4.50 -13.13 -4.61
N ASN A 48 3.29 -12.82 -4.13
CA ASN A 48 2.02 -13.13 -4.80
C ASN A 48 1.32 -11.87 -5.35
N ILE A 49 2.05 -10.78 -5.60
CA ILE A 49 1.47 -9.51 -6.04
C ILE A 49 0.67 -9.62 -7.35
N ALA A 50 1.06 -10.55 -8.23
CA ALA A 50 0.34 -10.83 -9.46
C ALA A 50 -1.10 -11.29 -9.22
N GLU A 51 -1.36 -12.00 -8.11
CA GLU A 51 -2.71 -12.41 -7.74
C GLU A 51 -3.55 -11.21 -7.32
N ILE A 52 -2.98 -10.29 -6.54
CA ILE A 52 -3.64 -9.05 -6.12
C ILE A 52 -3.99 -8.18 -7.33
N HIS A 53 -3.08 -8.04 -8.29
CA HIS A 53 -3.30 -7.28 -9.52
C HIS A 53 -4.41 -7.85 -10.41
N ARG A 54 -4.74 -9.15 -10.29
CA ARG A 54 -5.86 -9.77 -11.03
C ARG A 54 -7.23 -9.45 -10.44
N THR A 55 -7.31 -9.02 -9.19
CA THR A 55 -8.59 -8.79 -8.50
C THR A 55 -9.36 -7.61 -9.08
N ALA A 56 -8.66 -6.53 -9.47
CA ALA A 56 -9.26 -5.37 -10.11
C ALA A 56 -8.19 -4.53 -10.82
N GLU A 57 -8.57 -3.83 -11.90
CA GLU A 57 -7.62 -3.03 -12.69
C GLU A 57 -6.87 -1.98 -11.84
N TRP A 58 -7.55 -1.36 -10.88
CA TRP A 58 -6.96 -0.34 -10.01
C TRP A 58 -5.88 -0.90 -9.07
N MET A 59 -5.87 -2.20 -8.77
CA MET A 59 -4.88 -2.83 -7.87
C MET A 59 -3.45 -2.76 -8.42
N LYS A 60 -3.28 -2.54 -9.73
CA LYS A 60 -1.97 -2.38 -10.38
C LYS A 60 -1.19 -1.16 -9.86
N VAL A 61 -1.85 -0.23 -9.17
CA VAL A 61 -1.18 0.88 -8.48
C VAL A 61 -0.28 0.41 -7.33
N ILE A 62 -0.53 -0.79 -6.79
CA ILE A 62 0.23 -1.36 -5.67
C ILE A 62 1.54 -1.93 -6.21
N THR A 63 2.64 -1.24 -5.90
CA THR A 63 4.00 -1.59 -6.32
C THR A 63 4.97 -1.26 -5.19
N LEU A 64 6.18 -1.82 -5.20
CA LEU A 64 7.22 -1.45 -4.22
C LEU A 64 7.54 0.06 -4.21
N LYS A 65 7.34 0.75 -5.34
CA LYS A 65 7.55 2.20 -5.46
C LYS A 65 6.45 3.01 -4.75
N THR A 66 5.23 2.49 -4.70
CA THR A 66 4.07 3.17 -4.11
C THR A 66 3.71 2.66 -2.72
N ALA A 67 4.32 1.56 -2.28
CA ALA A 67 4.02 0.85 -1.04
C ALA A 67 4.07 1.71 0.23
N LEU A 68 4.92 2.72 0.25
CA LEU A 68 5.15 3.58 1.42
C LEU A 68 4.60 5.00 1.25
N ASN A 69 3.85 5.25 0.17
CA ASN A 69 3.26 6.57 -0.08
C ASN A 69 2.19 6.90 0.97
N GLU A 70 2.16 8.17 1.39
CA GLU A 70 1.18 8.72 2.33
C GLU A 70 1.07 7.96 3.67
N MET A 71 2.09 7.19 4.04
CA MET A 71 2.18 6.58 5.35
C MET A 71 2.49 7.64 6.42
N ASN A 72 1.72 7.64 7.50
CA ASN A 72 1.83 8.60 8.60
C ASN A 72 2.19 7.98 9.95
N ILE A 73 2.43 6.67 9.99
CA ILE A 73 2.86 5.91 11.18
C ILE A 73 4.07 5.03 10.84
N PRO A 74 4.94 4.71 11.82
CA PRO A 74 6.08 3.84 11.61
C PRO A 74 5.70 2.46 11.07
N LEU A 75 6.60 1.84 10.30
CA LEU A 75 6.47 0.45 9.90
C LEU A 75 6.68 -0.47 11.09
N HIS A 76 5.99 -1.61 11.08
CA HIS A 76 6.33 -2.71 11.97
C HIS A 76 7.74 -3.25 11.66
N ALA A 77 8.53 -3.65 12.67
CA ALA A 77 9.89 -4.19 12.48
C ALA A 77 9.99 -5.27 11.38
N GLY A 78 9.02 -6.18 11.33
CA GLY A 78 8.94 -7.23 10.30
C GLY A 78 8.80 -6.68 8.87
N ALA A 79 7.92 -5.70 8.67
CA ALA A 79 7.73 -5.05 7.36
C ALA A 79 8.94 -4.18 6.99
N TYR A 80 9.48 -3.42 7.95
CA TYR A 80 10.71 -2.64 7.79
C TYR A 80 11.87 -3.52 7.31
N ARG A 81 12.07 -4.69 7.93
CA ARG A 81 13.10 -5.65 7.53
C ARG A 81 12.91 -6.10 6.08
N TYR A 82 11.69 -6.47 5.69
CA TYR A 82 11.39 -6.88 4.31
C TYR A 82 11.69 -5.76 3.31
N TYR A 83 11.15 -4.57 3.53
CA TYR A 83 11.32 -3.45 2.60
C TYR A 83 12.79 -3.03 2.46
N LYS A 84 13.56 -3.07 3.54
CA LYS A 84 15.00 -2.80 3.51
C LYS A 84 15.75 -3.86 2.68
N GLU A 85 15.41 -5.14 2.85
CA GLU A 85 16.02 -6.27 2.14
C GLU A 85 15.80 -6.17 0.62
N VAL A 86 14.59 -5.81 0.19
CA VAL A 86 14.27 -5.64 -1.24
C VAL A 86 14.66 -4.27 -1.81
N GLY A 87 15.41 -3.46 -1.05
CA GLY A 87 15.99 -2.21 -1.52
C GLY A 87 15.01 -1.04 -1.64
N VAL A 88 13.86 -1.08 -0.97
CA VAL A 88 12.95 0.07 -0.90
C VAL A 88 13.58 1.17 -0.05
N LYS A 89 13.56 2.41 -0.55
CA LYS A 89 14.00 3.58 0.21
C LYS A 89 12.94 3.92 1.26
N ILE A 90 13.27 3.72 2.53
CA ILE A 90 12.38 3.95 3.68
C ILE A 90 12.64 5.37 4.23
N PRO A 91 11.64 6.26 4.27
CA PRO A 91 11.75 7.56 4.94
C PRO A 91 12.00 7.42 6.45
N ASP A 92 12.78 8.33 7.03
CA ASP A 92 13.17 8.27 8.47
C ASP A 92 11.98 8.26 9.44
N ALA A 93 10.90 8.96 9.07
CA ALA A 93 9.66 8.99 9.85
C ALA A 93 8.97 7.61 9.94
N LEU A 94 9.25 6.72 8.98
CA LEU A 94 8.66 5.38 8.91
C LEU A 94 9.51 4.31 9.59
N ILE A 95 10.70 4.66 10.08
CA ILE A 95 11.58 3.70 10.76
C ILE A 95 10.96 3.33 12.12
N PRO A 96 10.80 2.02 12.44
CA PRO A 96 10.27 1.58 13.72
C PRO A 96 11.12 2.11 14.89
N PRO A 97 10.52 2.52 16.03
CA PRO A 97 11.25 2.99 17.20
C PRO A 97 12.33 2.01 17.70
N GLU A 98 12.06 0.71 17.63
CA GLU A 98 12.96 -0.38 18.02
C GLU A 98 14.15 -0.61 17.06
N ALA A 99 14.12 0.02 15.88
CA ALA A 99 15.17 -0.05 14.86
C ALA A 99 15.93 1.27 14.69
N LYS A 100 15.64 2.27 15.52
CA LYS A 100 16.36 3.55 15.60
C LYS A 100 17.59 3.48 16.49
#